data_AF-A0A0H1R9K6-F1
#
_entry.id   AF-A0A0H1R9K6-F1
#
_cell.length_a   1.000
_cell.length_b   1.000
_cell.length_c   1.000
_cell.angle_alpha   90.00
_cell.angle_beta   90.00
_cell.angle_gamma   90.00
#
_symmetry.space_group_name_H-M   'P 1'
#
loop_
_entity.id
_entity.type
_entity.pdbx_description
1 polymer ?
#
loop_
_entity_poly.entity_id
_entity_poly.type
_entity_poly.pdbx_seq_one_letter_code
_entity_poly.pdbx_strand_id
1 'polypeptide(L)'
;MRLKLIDEVLKLIHSGGLRHEHGTPWFQVAQRQFDSQTQLYQAFLSETKRDERERELFRLLNEFLARSVQKDSSVIAPKITNAPRTVQAPTDAEYLSYRDPVSTRRWEAIPEDWQCPICQRSKRQVVRKSKAGRWSGGIREHFEPVPETDETALWARRRLLPGFRNAFVMHDSKKVLICSGCQDVATQLKQRRRDIPDQFLTIDDLRDCLLAVEAHAEHEVDWDEAANRALNNAAVGSAWDAYFKHCSMAVEARERYRQAIRFGGCNQDEAFQIVAEDIMLDARVDDADEALCLAKWLVSDAERRRSEMNAEVVLS
;
A
#
# COMPACT_ATOMS: atom_id res chain seq x y z
N MET A 1 9.67 33.38 6.63
CA MET A 1 9.71 32.93 5.22
C MET A 1 8.55 31.99 4.86
N ARG A 2 8.26 30.96 5.67
CA ARG A 2 7.19 29.96 5.44
C ARG A 2 5.76 30.53 5.28
N LEU A 3 5.35 31.50 6.10
CA LEU A 3 4.01 32.13 6.01
C LEU A 3 3.82 32.95 4.73
N LYS A 4 4.87 33.64 4.29
CA LYS A 4 4.85 34.47 3.08
C LYS A 4 4.64 33.63 1.81
N LEU A 5 5.24 32.44 1.78
CA LEU A 5 5.09 31.48 0.69
C LEU A 5 3.69 30.85 0.64
N ILE A 6 3.10 30.55 1.80
CA ILE A 6 1.72 30.05 1.86
C ILE A 6 0.73 31.12 1.37
N ASP A 7 0.90 32.38 1.76
CA ASP A 7 0.07 33.49 1.30
C ASP A 7 0.18 33.74 -0.21
N GLU A 8 1.38 33.57 -0.78
CA GLU A 8 1.60 33.67 -2.23
C GLU A 8 0.92 32.52 -2.99
N VAL A 9 1.00 31.29 -2.50
CA VAL A 9 0.30 30.13 -3.09
C VAL A 9 -1.22 30.33 -3.04
N LEU A 10 -1.77 30.78 -1.92
CA LEU A 10 -3.21 31.04 -1.79
C LEU A 10 -3.68 32.15 -2.73
N LYS A 11 -2.90 33.22 -2.90
CA LYS A 11 -3.19 34.29 -3.88
C LYS A 11 -3.18 33.80 -5.32
N LEU A 12 -2.26 32.89 -5.67
CA LEU A 12 -2.16 32.30 -7.00
C LEU A 12 -3.31 31.33 -7.30
N ILE A 13 -3.76 30.56 -6.31
CA ILE A 13 -4.96 29.72 -6.42
C ILE A 13 -6.20 30.60 -6.65
N HIS A 14 -6.33 31.69 -5.88
CA HIS A 14 -7.46 32.62 -5.99
C HIS A 14 -7.53 33.36 -7.32
N SER A 15 -6.38 33.66 -7.95
CA SER A 15 -6.32 34.41 -9.20
C SER A 15 -6.57 33.56 -10.45
N GLY A 16 -6.74 32.24 -10.31
CA GLY A 16 -6.86 31.33 -11.45
C GLY A 16 -5.57 31.26 -12.30
N GLY A 17 -4.43 31.67 -11.73
CA GLY A 17 -3.12 31.68 -12.38
C GLY A 17 -2.52 30.30 -12.62
N LEU A 18 -3.17 29.23 -12.17
CA LEU A 18 -2.83 27.84 -12.46
C LEU A 18 -3.24 27.43 -13.89
N ARG A 19 -2.84 28.22 -14.90
CA ARG A 19 -3.00 27.84 -16.29
C ARG A 19 -1.84 26.93 -16.69
N HIS A 20 -2.16 25.70 -17.10
CA HIS A 20 -1.21 24.84 -17.79
C HIS A 20 -0.91 25.41 -19.17
N GLU A 21 0.30 25.94 -19.37
CA GLU A 21 0.80 26.25 -20.71
C GLU A 21 1.22 24.95 -21.41
N HIS A 22 0.65 24.70 -22.59
CA HIS A 22 1.04 23.60 -23.47
C HIS A 22 2.27 24.01 -24.30
N GLY A 23 3.45 23.53 -23.92
CA GLY A 23 4.73 23.75 -24.59
C GLY A 23 5.55 22.45 -24.67
N THR A 24 6.63 22.46 -25.44
CA THR A 24 7.41 21.28 -25.83
C THR A 24 8.04 20.53 -24.64
N PRO A 25 8.05 19.17 -24.62
CA PRO A 25 8.26 18.40 -23.39
C PRO A 25 9.60 18.60 -22.67
N TRP A 26 10.69 18.85 -23.38
CA TRP A 26 12.02 18.91 -22.79
C TRP A 26 12.35 20.27 -22.14
N PHE A 27 11.92 21.38 -22.78
CA PHE A 27 12.06 22.72 -22.20
C PHE A 27 11.18 22.88 -20.97
N GLN A 28 10.00 22.26 -20.97
CA GLN A 28 9.12 22.25 -19.79
C GLN A 28 9.74 21.53 -18.59
N VAL A 29 10.50 20.44 -18.77
CA VAL A 29 11.12 19.75 -17.63
C VAL A 29 12.21 20.62 -16.99
N ALA A 30 13.06 21.26 -17.79
CA ALA A 30 14.09 22.16 -17.29
C ALA A 30 13.49 23.43 -16.67
N GLN A 31 12.48 24.04 -17.30
CA GLN A 31 11.83 25.24 -16.79
C GLN A 31 10.98 24.97 -15.54
N ARG A 32 10.35 23.79 -15.43
CA ARG A 32 9.65 23.32 -14.21
C ARG A 32 10.58 23.17 -13.02
N GLN A 33 11.87 22.89 -13.21
CA GLN A 33 12.84 22.88 -12.09
C GLN A 33 13.10 24.28 -11.51
N PHE A 34 12.84 25.34 -12.27
CA PHE A 34 13.01 26.73 -11.84
C PHE A 34 11.70 27.48 -11.60
N ASP A 35 10.56 26.86 -11.92
CA ASP A 35 9.24 27.36 -11.60
C ASP A 35 9.01 27.28 -10.08
N SER A 36 8.77 28.44 -9.46
CA SER A 36 8.58 28.54 -8.01
C SER A 36 7.37 27.72 -7.54
N GLN A 37 6.33 27.56 -8.36
CA GLN A 37 5.18 26.74 -8.02
C GLN A 37 5.56 25.26 -7.96
N THR A 38 6.28 24.77 -8.97
CA THR A 38 6.77 23.39 -9.00
C THR A 38 7.74 23.12 -7.86
N GLN A 39 8.67 24.04 -7.56
CA GLN A 39 9.58 23.91 -6.43
C GLN A 39 8.84 23.86 -5.10
N LEU A 40 7.83 24.72 -4.90
CA LEU A 40 7.02 24.73 -3.70
C LEU A 40 6.18 23.46 -3.55
N TYR A 41 5.60 22.99 -4.65
CA TYR A 41 4.86 21.73 -4.67
C TYR A 41 5.78 20.54 -4.36
N GLN A 42 6.98 20.49 -4.94
CA GLN A 42 7.97 19.46 -4.65
C GLN A 42 8.44 19.52 -3.19
N ALA A 43 8.69 20.71 -2.65
CA ALA A 43 9.05 20.92 -1.26
C ALA A 43 7.91 20.54 -0.30
N PHE A 44 6.67 20.83 -0.68
CA PHE A 44 5.48 20.39 0.06
C PHE A 44 5.39 18.86 0.08
N LEU A 45 5.50 18.22 -1.10
CA LEU A 45 5.49 16.76 -1.19
C LEU A 45 6.64 16.12 -0.43
N SER A 46 7.84 16.68 -0.48
CA SER A 46 8.99 16.15 0.26
C SER A 46 8.80 16.29 1.77
N GLU A 47 8.22 17.40 2.23
CA GLU A 47 7.88 17.60 3.65
C GLU A 47 6.75 16.67 4.11
N THR A 48 5.77 16.37 3.27
CA THR A 48 4.65 15.48 3.65
C THR A 48 5.05 14.01 3.61
N LYS A 49 5.96 13.62 2.70
CA LYS A 49 6.52 12.25 2.57
C LYS A 49 7.30 11.75 3.80
N ARG A 50 7.50 12.60 4.79
CA ARG A 50 8.27 12.30 6.00
C ARG A 50 7.39 11.81 7.16
N ASP A 51 6.07 11.90 7.03
CA ASP A 51 5.14 11.56 8.10
C ASP A 51 3.74 11.17 7.59
N GLU A 52 2.82 10.88 8.51
CA GLU A 52 1.45 10.47 8.17
C GLU A 52 0.62 11.55 7.45
N ARG A 53 1.11 12.79 7.33
CA ARG A 53 0.37 13.86 6.63
C ARG A 53 0.27 13.57 5.14
N GLU A 54 1.24 12.89 4.52
CA GLU A 54 1.10 12.46 3.13
C GLU A 54 -0.12 11.56 2.97
N ARG A 55 -0.28 10.57 3.85
CA ARG A 55 -1.44 9.69 3.84
C ARG A 55 -2.74 10.47 4.07
N GLU A 56 -2.75 11.38 5.04
CA GLU A 56 -3.94 12.20 5.30
C GLU A 56 -4.32 13.05 4.08
N LEU A 57 -3.35 13.61 3.38
CA LEU A 57 -3.58 14.35 2.12
C LEU A 57 -4.13 13.43 1.02
N PHE A 58 -3.55 12.26 0.84
CA PHE A 58 -4.07 11.27 -0.11
C PHE A 58 -5.49 10.82 0.26
N ARG A 59 -5.78 10.67 1.55
CA ARG A 59 -7.11 10.34 2.06
C ARG A 59 -8.12 11.42 1.70
N LEU A 60 -7.81 12.68 2.02
CA LEU A 60 -8.67 13.82 1.71
C LEU A 60 -8.90 13.97 0.20
N LEU A 61 -7.85 13.78 -0.61
CA LEU A 61 -7.94 13.83 -2.06
C LEU A 61 -8.79 12.69 -2.63
N ASN A 62 -8.57 11.47 -2.15
CA ASN A 62 -9.38 10.31 -2.56
C ASN A 62 -10.83 10.46 -2.14
N GLU A 63 -11.09 11.01 -0.95
CA GLU A 63 -12.44 11.30 -0.48
C GLU A 63 -13.12 12.36 -1.36
N PHE A 64 -12.40 13.45 -1.67
CA PHE A 64 -12.88 14.50 -2.57
C PHE A 64 -13.20 13.96 -3.97
N LEU A 65 -12.28 13.19 -4.56
CA LEU A 65 -12.47 12.56 -5.86
C LEU A 65 -13.64 11.57 -5.82
N ALA A 66 -13.70 10.72 -4.80
CA ALA A 66 -14.80 9.76 -4.62
C ALA A 66 -16.16 10.48 -4.53
N ARG A 67 -16.22 11.64 -3.86
CA ARG A 67 -17.42 12.50 -3.81
C ARG A 67 -17.77 13.12 -5.16
N SER A 68 -16.76 13.49 -5.95
CA SER A 68 -16.96 14.12 -7.27
C SER A 68 -17.44 13.17 -8.37
N VAL A 69 -17.17 11.85 -8.27
CA VAL A 69 -17.63 10.83 -9.25
C VAL A 69 -18.81 10.00 -8.74
N GLN A 70 -19.54 10.47 -7.72
CA GLN A 70 -20.63 9.69 -7.15
C GLN A 70 -21.78 9.48 -8.12
N LYS A 71 -22.14 8.21 -8.32
CA LYS A 71 -23.48 7.79 -8.75
C LYS A 71 -24.36 7.63 -7.50
N ASP A 72 -24.73 8.76 -6.88
CA ASP A 72 -25.61 8.78 -5.68
C ASP A 72 -26.96 8.09 -5.92
N SER A 73 -27.37 7.92 -7.17
CA SER A 73 -28.58 7.19 -7.56
C SER A 73 -28.62 5.73 -7.12
N SER A 74 -27.46 5.06 -6.99
CA SER A 74 -27.41 3.62 -6.65
C SER A 74 -27.53 3.31 -5.15
N VAL A 75 -27.28 4.31 -4.29
CA VAL A 75 -27.42 4.19 -2.83
C VAL A 75 -28.84 4.55 -2.39
N ILE A 76 -29.49 5.46 -3.11
CA ILE A 76 -30.86 5.93 -2.83
C ILE A 76 -31.92 4.96 -3.39
N ALA A 77 -31.61 4.23 -4.48
CA ALA A 77 -32.55 3.27 -5.04
C ALA A 77 -32.78 2.09 -4.06
N PRO A 78 -34.04 1.79 -3.70
CA PRO A 78 -34.34 0.62 -2.88
C PRO A 78 -33.81 -0.63 -3.56
N LYS A 79 -32.98 -1.41 -2.85
CA LYS A 79 -32.57 -2.73 -3.33
C LYS A 79 -33.83 -3.57 -3.49
N ILE A 80 -34.21 -3.85 -4.73
CA ILE A 80 -35.20 -4.87 -5.03
C ILE A 80 -34.67 -6.16 -4.39
N THR A 81 -35.35 -6.63 -3.34
CA THR A 81 -35.08 -7.91 -2.70
C THR A 81 -35.43 -9.00 -3.70
N ASN A 82 -34.44 -9.38 -4.51
CA ASN A 82 -34.56 -10.54 -5.36
C ASN A 82 -34.71 -11.77 -4.48
N ALA A 83 -35.59 -12.69 -4.88
CA ALA A 83 -35.75 -13.98 -4.22
C ALA A 83 -34.38 -14.68 -4.06
N PRO A 84 -34.16 -15.41 -2.96
CA PRO A 84 -32.92 -16.16 -2.75
C PRO A 84 -32.72 -17.10 -3.92
N ARG A 85 -31.61 -16.89 -4.63
CA ARG A 85 -31.27 -17.69 -5.81
C ARG A 85 -30.63 -18.98 -5.33
N THR A 86 -31.11 -20.11 -5.83
CA THR A 86 -30.54 -21.42 -5.51
C THR A 86 -29.07 -21.46 -5.89
N VAL A 87 -28.22 -21.83 -4.93
CA VAL A 87 -26.78 -22.02 -5.15
C VAL A 87 -26.59 -23.12 -6.19
N GLN A 88 -25.87 -22.81 -7.27
CA GLN A 88 -25.63 -23.74 -8.36
C GLN A 88 -24.13 -24.07 -8.45
N ALA A 89 -23.81 -25.36 -8.30
CA ALA A 89 -22.45 -25.86 -8.52
C ALA A 89 -22.16 -25.97 -10.03
N PRO A 90 -20.91 -25.69 -10.47
CA PRO A 90 -20.49 -25.93 -11.84
C PRO A 90 -20.41 -27.44 -12.11
N THR A 91 -20.89 -27.86 -13.27
CA THR A 91 -20.60 -29.19 -13.81
C THR A 91 -19.10 -29.36 -14.06
N ASP A 92 -18.63 -30.60 -14.19
CA ASP A 92 -17.20 -30.87 -14.44
C ASP A 92 -16.70 -30.19 -15.71
N ALA A 93 -17.48 -30.24 -16.79
CA ALA A 93 -17.17 -29.57 -18.05
C ALA A 93 -17.10 -28.05 -17.90
N GLU A 94 -18.06 -27.44 -17.19
CA GLU A 94 -18.04 -25.99 -16.91
C GLU A 94 -16.81 -25.61 -16.09
N TYR A 95 -16.48 -26.37 -15.05
CA TYR A 95 -15.32 -26.11 -14.20
C TYR A 95 -13.99 -26.22 -14.95
N LEU A 96 -13.81 -27.28 -15.75
CA LEU A 96 -12.59 -27.49 -16.55
C LEU A 96 -12.40 -26.39 -17.62
N SER A 97 -13.50 -25.87 -18.16
CA SER A 97 -13.49 -24.75 -19.11
C SER A 97 -13.28 -23.38 -18.45
N TYR A 98 -13.52 -23.28 -17.14
CA TYR A 98 -13.48 -22.00 -16.44
C TYR A 98 -12.05 -21.45 -16.37
N ARG A 99 -11.94 -20.14 -16.58
CA ARG A 99 -10.72 -19.36 -16.40
C ARG A 99 -11.09 -18.08 -15.65
N ASP A 100 -10.34 -17.78 -14.60
CA ASP A 100 -10.52 -16.54 -13.85
C ASP A 100 -10.16 -15.33 -14.74
N PRO A 101 -11.11 -14.43 -15.03
CA PRO A 101 -10.86 -13.29 -15.92
C PRO A 101 -9.88 -12.27 -15.35
N VAL A 102 -9.68 -12.25 -14.02
CA VAL A 102 -8.78 -11.29 -13.38
C VAL A 102 -7.34 -11.82 -13.32
N SER A 103 -7.17 -13.13 -13.11
CA SER A 103 -5.84 -13.72 -12.97
C SER A 103 -5.74 -15.15 -13.50
N THR A 104 -5.92 -15.32 -14.82
CA THR A 104 -5.83 -16.63 -15.51
C THR A 104 -4.57 -17.41 -15.13
N ARG A 105 -3.39 -16.77 -15.21
CA ARG A 105 -2.10 -17.42 -14.89
C ARG A 105 -2.06 -17.97 -13.47
N ARG A 106 -2.59 -17.24 -12.49
CA ARG A 106 -2.59 -17.66 -11.08
C ARG A 106 -3.58 -18.80 -10.86
N TRP A 107 -4.76 -18.71 -11.49
CA TRP A 107 -5.75 -19.77 -11.44
C TRP A 107 -5.22 -21.09 -11.99
N GLU A 108 -4.52 -21.05 -13.13
CA GLU A 108 -3.95 -22.24 -13.76
C GLU A 108 -2.75 -22.81 -12.99
N ALA A 109 -1.91 -21.95 -12.40
CA ALA A 109 -0.73 -22.37 -11.65
C ALA A 109 -1.06 -23.02 -10.30
N ILE A 110 -2.23 -22.73 -9.72
CA ILE A 110 -2.58 -23.26 -8.40
C ILE A 110 -3.06 -24.71 -8.49
N PRO A 111 -2.53 -25.61 -7.64
CA PRO A 111 -3.00 -26.99 -7.54
C PRO A 111 -4.50 -27.14 -7.27
N GLU A 112 -5.10 -28.24 -7.73
CA GLU A 112 -6.53 -28.50 -7.55
C GLU A 112 -6.92 -28.83 -6.10
N ASP A 113 -5.97 -29.32 -5.29
CA ASP A 113 -6.12 -29.60 -3.86
C ASP A 113 -5.99 -28.35 -2.97
N TRP A 114 -5.69 -27.19 -3.56
CA TRP A 114 -5.63 -25.92 -2.84
C TRP A 114 -6.95 -25.60 -2.14
N GLN A 115 -6.84 -25.15 -0.90
CA GLN A 115 -7.94 -24.65 -0.09
C GLN A 115 -7.62 -23.24 0.41
N CYS A 116 -8.65 -22.40 0.47
CA CYS A 116 -8.51 -21.04 0.99
C CYS A 116 -8.16 -21.07 2.49
N PRO A 117 -7.06 -20.44 2.94
CA PRO A 117 -6.66 -20.48 4.36
C PRO A 117 -7.61 -19.73 5.31
N ILE A 118 -8.55 -18.96 4.76
CA ILE A 118 -9.56 -18.22 5.51
C ILE A 118 -10.85 -19.05 5.60
N CYS A 119 -11.49 -19.30 4.45
CA CYS A 119 -12.82 -19.92 4.39
C CYS A 119 -12.81 -21.42 4.09
N GLN A 120 -11.63 -22.03 3.93
CA GLN A 120 -11.42 -23.47 3.69
C GLN A 120 -12.10 -24.04 2.43
N ARG A 121 -12.67 -23.19 1.57
CA ARG A 121 -13.22 -23.62 0.28
C ARG A 121 -12.10 -24.08 -0.65
N SER A 122 -12.33 -25.22 -1.31
CA SER A 122 -11.45 -25.69 -2.38
C SER A 122 -11.50 -24.77 -3.60
N LYS A 123 -10.49 -24.89 -4.48
CA LYS A 123 -10.44 -24.18 -5.76
C LYS A 123 -11.77 -24.23 -6.53
N ARG A 124 -12.37 -25.43 -6.65
CA ARG A 124 -13.68 -25.62 -7.31
C ARG A 124 -14.82 -24.93 -6.58
N GLN A 125 -14.86 -25.01 -5.25
CA GLN A 125 -15.92 -24.42 -4.43
C GLN A 125 -15.94 -22.88 -4.45
N VAL A 126 -14.86 -22.23 -4.88
CA VAL A 126 -14.79 -20.78 -5.05
C VAL A 126 -15.55 -20.30 -6.29
N VAL A 127 -15.71 -21.15 -7.31
CA VAL A 127 -16.39 -20.79 -8.56
C VAL A 127 -17.89 -20.69 -8.31
N ARG A 128 -18.48 -19.53 -8.56
CA ARG A 128 -19.90 -19.22 -8.34
C ARG A 128 -20.52 -18.46 -9.51
N LYS A 129 -21.82 -18.63 -9.73
CA LYS A 129 -22.55 -17.80 -10.71
C LYS A 129 -22.81 -16.41 -10.14
N SER A 130 -22.44 -15.40 -10.92
CA SER A 130 -22.81 -14.01 -10.67
C SER A 130 -24.31 -13.78 -10.93
N LYS A 131 -24.82 -12.61 -10.53
CA LYS A 131 -26.22 -12.20 -10.81
C LYS A 131 -26.55 -12.20 -12.31
N ALA A 132 -25.56 -11.96 -13.17
CA ALA A 132 -25.68 -12.00 -14.62
C ALA A 132 -25.62 -13.42 -15.21
N GLY A 133 -25.56 -14.47 -14.38
CA GLY A 133 -25.50 -15.87 -14.82
C GLY A 133 -24.12 -16.34 -15.30
N ARG A 134 -23.10 -15.47 -15.26
CA ARG A 134 -21.72 -15.81 -15.63
C ARG A 134 -20.94 -16.39 -14.45
N TRP A 135 -20.11 -17.39 -14.69
CA TRP A 135 -19.19 -17.92 -13.68
C TRP A 135 -18.15 -16.88 -13.28
N SER A 136 -17.88 -16.82 -11.98
CA SER A 136 -16.97 -15.89 -11.34
C SER A 136 -16.29 -16.58 -10.16
N GLY A 137 -15.13 -16.09 -9.77
CA GLY A 137 -14.28 -16.71 -8.77
C GLY A 137 -12.84 -16.38 -9.08
N GLY A 138 -11.94 -16.93 -8.28
CA GLY A 138 -10.51 -16.78 -8.52
C GLY A 138 -9.72 -16.79 -7.24
N ILE A 139 -8.40 -16.72 -7.42
CA ILE A 139 -7.43 -16.69 -6.33
C ILE A 139 -6.75 -15.33 -6.37
N ARG A 140 -6.62 -14.70 -5.20
CA ARG A 140 -6.09 -13.35 -5.03
C ARG A 140 -4.92 -13.39 -4.06
N GLU A 141 -4.05 -12.40 -4.19
CA GLU A 141 -2.97 -12.18 -3.24
C GLU A 141 -3.46 -11.28 -2.12
N HIS A 142 -3.18 -11.73 -0.91
CA HIS A 142 -3.36 -10.99 0.32
C HIS A 142 -1.98 -10.87 0.98
N PHE A 143 -1.69 -9.72 1.58
CA PHE A 143 -0.39 -9.45 2.17
C PHE A 143 -0.53 -9.25 3.67
N GLU A 144 0.06 -10.17 4.42
CA GLU A 144 0.14 -10.12 5.87
C GLU A 144 1.39 -9.36 6.30
N PRO A 145 1.30 -8.30 7.11
CA PRO A 145 2.48 -7.64 7.62
C PRO A 145 3.21 -8.54 8.62
N VAL A 146 4.53 -8.58 8.54
CA VAL A 146 5.38 -9.31 9.48
C VAL A 146 5.98 -8.32 10.49
N PRO A 147 5.70 -8.47 11.79
CA PRO A 147 6.18 -7.53 12.82
C PRO A 147 7.69 -7.60 12.97
N GLU A 148 8.34 -6.43 13.06
CA GLU A 148 9.76 -6.34 13.42
C GLU A 148 9.96 -6.71 14.89
N THR A 149 10.97 -7.55 15.13
CA THR A 149 11.32 -8.02 16.48
C THR A 149 12.76 -7.69 16.85
N ASP A 150 13.61 -7.32 15.89
CA ASP A 150 14.96 -6.86 16.18
C ASP A 150 14.94 -5.46 16.80
N GLU A 151 15.41 -5.33 18.04
CA GLU A 151 15.46 -4.07 18.78
C GLU A 151 16.31 -3.01 18.08
N THR A 152 17.37 -3.43 17.39
CA THR A 152 18.24 -2.49 16.65
C THR A 152 17.48 -1.89 15.47
N ALA A 153 16.80 -2.72 14.67
CA ALA A 153 15.94 -2.28 13.58
C ALA A 153 14.74 -1.45 14.08
N LEU A 154 14.12 -1.82 15.21
CA LEU A 154 13.04 -1.05 15.83
C LEU A 154 13.51 0.36 16.21
N TRP A 155 14.66 0.46 16.88
CA TRP A 155 15.28 1.74 17.23
C TRP A 155 15.57 2.56 15.96
N ALA A 156 16.26 1.98 14.99
CA ALA A 156 16.65 2.68 13.77
C ALA A 156 15.43 3.20 12.98
N ARG A 157 14.39 2.38 12.82
CA ARG A 157 13.16 2.79 12.12
C ARG A 157 12.43 3.90 12.86
N ARG A 158 12.27 3.79 14.17
CA ARG A 158 11.63 4.85 14.98
C ARG A 158 12.41 6.15 14.89
N ARG A 159 13.75 6.08 14.84
CA ARG A 159 14.62 7.26 14.75
C ARG A 159 14.60 7.91 13.37
N LEU A 160 14.60 7.12 12.31
CA LEU A 160 14.57 7.59 10.92
C LEU A 160 13.18 8.09 10.49
N LEU A 161 12.11 7.54 11.09
CA LEU A 161 10.73 7.81 10.73
C LEU A 161 9.91 8.30 11.93
N PRO A 162 10.31 9.40 12.61
CA PRO A 162 9.63 9.88 13.81
C PRO A 162 8.23 10.45 13.52
N GLY A 163 7.94 10.75 12.25
CA GLY A 163 6.66 11.26 11.79
C GLY A 163 5.54 10.22 11.66
N PHE A 164 5.86 8.94 11.83
CA PHE A 164 4.89 7.85 11.79
C PHE A 164 4.49 7.43 13.22
N ARG A 165 3.27 6.90 13.41
CA ARG A 165 2.78 6.47 14.72
C ARG A 165 3.70 5.48 15.41
N ASN A 166 4.36 4.60 14.65
CA ASN A 166 5.25 3.54 15.15
C ASN A 166 4.61 2.60 16.21
N ALA A 167 3.26 2.57 16.29
CA ALA A 167 2.51 1.68 17.19
C ALA A 167 2.62 0.21 16.76
N PHE A 168 2.86 -0.02 15.47
CA PHE A 168 3.20 -1.30 14.87
C PHE A 168 4.32 -1.02 13.87
N VAL A 169 5.40 -1.80 13.90
CA VAL A 169 6.54 -1.66 12.98
C VAL A 169 6.69 -2.99 12.27
N MET A 170 6.64 -2.97 10.93
CA MET A 170 6.83 -4.16 10.11
C MET A 170 8.21 -4.17 9.47
N HIS A 171 8.75 -5.38 9.23
CA HIS A 171 10.03 -5.55 8.53
C HIS A 171 9.88 -6.17 7.15
N ASP A 172 8.76 -6.84 6.91
CA ASP A 172 8.44 -7.53 5.67
C ASP A 172 6.93 -7.80 5.57
N SER A 173 6.50 -8.41 4.47
CA SER A 173 5.14 -8.89 4.28
C SER A 173 5.10 -10.30 3.71
N LYS A 174 4.26 -11.14 4.29
CA LYS A 174 4.01 -12.48 3.80
C LYS A 174 2.86 -12.48 2.79
N LYS A 175 3.14 -12.97 1.58
CA LYS A 175 2.12 -13.20 0.58
C LYS A 175 1.32 -14.46 0.89
N VAL A 176 0.00 -14.33 0.96
CA VAL A 176 -0.95 -15.42 1.17
C VAL A 176 -1.94 -15.46 0.02
N LEU A 177 -2.22 -16.65 -0.52
CA LEU A 177 -3.19 -16.82 -1.59
C LEU A 177 -4.56 -17.15 -0.98
N ILE A 178 -5.55 -16.30 -1.26
CA ILE A 178 -6.91 -16.44 -0.73
C ILE A 178 -7.94 -16.44 -1.86
N CYS A 179 -9.15 -16.92 -1.59
CA CYS A 179 -10.20 -16.88 -2.60
C CYS A 179 -10.69 -15.45 -2.87
N SER A 180 -11.19 -15.19 -4.08
CA SER A 180 -11.74 -13.88 -4.44
C SER A 180 -12.87 -13.43 -3.52
N GLY A 181 -13.66 -14.38 -2.98
CA GLY A 181 -14.71 -14.06 -2.01
C GLY A 181 -14.18 -13.46 -0.70
N CYS A 182 -13.08 -14.01 -0.15
CA CYS A 182 -12.47 -13.46 1.06
C CYS A 182 -11.81 -12.10 0.77
N GLN A 183 -11.16 -11.95 -0.39
CA GLN A 183 -10.59 -10.67 -0.81
C GLN A 183 -11.67 -9.57 -1.01
N ASP A 184 -12.86 -9.96 -1.46
CA ASP A 184 -13.98 -9.03 -1.66
C ASP A 184 -14.51 -8.43 -0.34
N VAL A 185 -14.23 -9.04 0.82
CA VAL A 185 -14.68 -8.52 2.13
C VAL A 185 -14.13 -7.11 2.37
N ALA A 186 -12.82 -6.90 2.24
CA ALA A 186 -12.21 -5.59 2.43
C ALA A 186 -12.75 -4.56 1.40
N THR A 187 -12.93 -5.00 0.14
CA THR A 187 -13.46 -4.13 -0.92
C THR A 187 -14.91 -3.72 -0.64
N GLN A 188 -15.75 -4.64 -0.19
CA GLN A 188 -17.14 -4.35 0.16
C GLN A 188 -17.25 -3.53 1.45
N LEU A 189 -16.38 -3.78 2.44
CA LEU A 189 -16.30 -2.97 3.64
C LEU A 189 -16.03 -1.51 3.27
N LYS A 190 -15.08 -1.24 2.37
CA LYS A 190 -14.83 0.11 1.82
C LYS A 190 -16.07 0.80 1.27
N GLN A 191 -16.87 0.04 0.53
CA GLN A 191 -18.06 0.56 -0.13
C GLN A 191 -19.18 0.84 0.87
N ARG A 192 -19.29 0.03 1.93
CA ARG A 192 -20.34 0.11 2.96
C ARG A 192 -20.00 1.12 4.07
N ARG A 193 -18.75 1.18 4.50
CA ARG A 193 -18.23 1.97 5.63
C ARG A 193 -17.14 2.91 5.16
N ARG A 194 -17.57 4.04 4.56
CA ARG A 194 -16.65 5.09 4.06
C ARG A 194 -16.05 5.93 5.17
N ASP A 195 -16.63 5.87 6.37
CA ASP A 195 -16.13 6.48 7.59
C ASP A 195 -14.82 5.85 8.08
N ILE A 196 -14.51 4.63 7.62
CA ILE A 196 -13.29 3.92 7.98
C ILE A 196 -12.25 4.22 6.90
N PRO A 197 -11.18 4.97 7.22
CA PRO A 197 -10.22 5.41 6.23
C PRO A 197 -9.33 4.26 5.73
N ASP A 198 -9.00 3.34 6.63
CA ASP A 198 -8.05 2.25 6.41
C ASP A 198 -8.69 0.93 6.78
N GLN A 199 -8.92 0.08 5.78
CA GLN A 199 -9.58 -1.21 5.98
C GLN A 199 -8.56 -2.34 5.85
N PHE A 200 -7.59 -2.33 6.75
CA PHE A 200 -6.68 -3.46 6.88
C PHE A 200 -7.34 -4.56 7.73
N LEU A 201 -7.41 -5.77 7.17
CA LEU A 201 -7.90 -6.96 7.86
C LEU A 201 -6.88 -8.07 7.61
N THR A 202 -6.39 -8.69 8.69
CA THR A 202 -5.57 -9.90 8.60
C THR A 202 -6.40 -11.10 8.14
N ILE A 203 -5.77 -12.22 7.83
CA ILE A 203 -6.42 -13.50 7.53
C ILE A 203 -7.28 -13.98 8.70
N ASP A 204 -6.86 -13.71 9.94
CA ASP A 204 -7.58 -14.09 11.14
C ASP A 204 -8.78 -13.17 11.32
N ASP A 205 -8.62 -11.87 11.09
CA ASP A 205 -9.75 -10.94 11.06
C ASP A 205 -10.78 -11.32 10.00
N LEU A 206 -10.32 -11.60 8.78
CA LEU A 206 -11.17 -12.01 7.68
C LEU A 206 -11.90 -13.30 8.03
N ARG A 207 -11.27 -14.26 8.72
CA ARG A 207 -11.89 -15.52 9.14
C ARG A 207 -12.98 -15.28 10.16
N ASP A 208 -12.69 -14.47 11.18
CA ASP A 208 -13.59 -14.17 12.28
C ASP A 208 -14.82 -13.36 11.84
N CYS A 209 -14.71 -12.62 10.73
CA CYS A 209 -15.83 -11.86 10.18
C CYS A 209 -16.81 -12.70 9.35
N LEU A 210 -16.51 -13.97 9.03
CA LEU A 210 -17.40 -14.81 8.21
C LEU A 210 -18.46 -15.48 9.09
N LEU A 211 -19.73 -15.12 8.89
CA LEU A 211 -20.87 -15.74 9.57
C LEU A 211 -21.23 -17.09 8.95
N ALA A 212 -21.21 -17.17 7.62
CA ALA A 212 -21.49 -18.39 6.88
C ALA A 212 -20.63 -18.51 5.62
N VAL A 213 -20.18 -19.74 5.37
CA VAL A 213 -19.38 -20.10 4.21
C VAL A 213 -20.04 -21.28 3.51
N GLU A 214 -20.59 -21.03 2.33
CA GLU A 214 -21.14 -22.06 1.46
C GLU A 214 -20.31 -22.20 0.17
N ALA A 215 -20.22 -23.44 -0.32
CA ALA A 215 -19.63 -23.72 -1.63
C ALA A 215 -20.43 -23.02 -2.73
N HIS A 216 -19.75 -22.42 -3.71
CA HIS A 216 -20.38 -21.76 -4.86
C HIS A 216 -21.30 -20.57 -4.53
N ALA A 217 -21.21 -20.03 -3.31
CA ALA A 217 -22.00 -18.88 -2.84
C ALA A 217 -21.12 -17.67 -2.45
N GLU A 218 -21.77 -16.54 -2.23
CA GLU A 218 -21.16 -15.38 -1.56
C GLU A 218 -20.99 -15.68 -0.07
N HIS A 219 -19.98 -15.05 0.55
CA HIS A 219 -19.83 -15.11 2.00
C HIS A 219 -20.92 -14.28 2.67
N GLU A 220 -21.47 -14.83 3.75
CA GLU A 220 -22.18 -14.02 4.73
C GLU A 220 -21.16 -13.45 5.71
N VAL A 221 -21.15 -12.13 5.85
CA VAL A 221 -20.10 -11.38 6.57
C VAL A 221 -20.75 -10.52 7.62
N ASP A 222 -20.20 -10.54 8.84
CA ASP A 222 -20.49 -9.56 9.87
C ASP A 222 -19.74 -8.26 9.55
N TRP A 223 -20.48 -7.29 9.01
CA TRP A 223 -19.90 -6.02 8.58
C TRP A 223 -19.56 -5.08 9.74
N ASP A 224 -20.21 -5.25 10.88
CA ASP A 224 -19.92 -4.43 12.07
C ASP A 224 -18.67 -4.95 12.76
N GLU A 225 -18.50 -6.28 12.85
CA GLU A 225 -17.25 -6.88 13.33
C GLU A 225 -16.07 -6.56 12.41
N ALA A 226 -16.27 -6.66 11.09
CA ALA A 226 -15.24 -6.28 10.11
C ALA A 226 -14.84 -4.80 10.24
N ALA A 227 -15.81 -3.93 10.51
CA ALA A 227 -15.56 -2.52 10.77
C ALA A 227 -14.75 -2.31 12.06
N ASN A 228 -15.12 -2.97 13.16
CA ASN A 228 -14.41 -2.87 14.44
C ASN A 228 -12.96 -3.33 14.31
N ARG A 229 -12.71 -4.44 13.60
CA ARG A 229 -11.36 -4.96 13.36
C ARG A 229 -10.52 -4.05 12.50
N ALA A 230 -11.10 -3.51 11.42
CA ALA A 230 -10.42 -2.50 10.60
C ALA A 230 -9.99 -1.27 11.42
N LEU A 231 -10.85 -0.79 12.33
CA LEU A 231 -10.52 0.32 13.23
C LEU A 231 -9.41 -0.04 14.22
N ASN A 232 -9.43 -1.24 14.79
CA ASN A 232 -8.37 -1.74 15.68
C ASN A 232 -7.02 -1.89 14.94
N ASN A 233 -7.08 -2.18 13.63
CA ASN A 233 -5.91 -2.31 12.76
C ASN A 233 -5.45 -0.98 12.13
N ALA A 234 -5.96 0.18 12.57
CA ALA A 234 -5.60 1.47 11.99
C ALA A 234 -4.08 1.73 11.96
N ALA A 235 -3.33 1.19 12.92
CA ALA A 235 -1.88 1.30 12.98
C ALA A 235 -1.17 0.54 11.83
N VAL A 236 -1.77 -0.53 11.30
CA VAL A 236 -1.13 -1.39 10.30
C VAL A 236 -0.87 -0.64 9.00
N GLY A 237 -1.84 0.13 8.52
CA GLY A 237 -1.60 0.89 7.29
C GLY A 237 -0.52 1.95 7.47
N SER A 238 -0.32 2.50 8.69
CA SER A 238 0.77 3.46 8.94
C SER A 238 2.12 2.75 8.89
N ALA A 239 2.17 1.52 9.41
CA ALA A 239 3.35 0.68 9.29
C ALA A 239 3.69 0.33 7.85
N TRP A 240 2.69 0.11 6.97
CA TRP A 240 2.93 -0.10 5.54
C TRP A 240 3.58 1.12 4.87
N ASP A 241 3.05 2.32 5.12
CA ASP A 241 3.63 3.55 4.59
C ASP A 241 5.07 3.76 5.10
N ALA A 242 5.28 3.57 6.40
CA ALA A 242 6.60 3.64 7.03
C ALA A 242 7.57 2.60 6.45
N TYR A 243 7.09 1.38 6.20
CA TYR A 243 7.87 0.30 5.62
C TYR A 243 8.34 0.62 4.20
N PHE A 244 7.44 1.07 3.33
CA PHE A 244 7.82 1.46 1.97
C PHE A 244 8.75 2.68 1.97
N LYS A 245 8.53 3.64 2.86
CA LYS A 245 9.43 4.79 3.01
C LYS A 245 10.82 4.35 3.45
N HIS A 246 10.91 3.48 4.45
CA HIS A 246 12.16 2.86 4.88
C HIS A 246 12.87 2.14 3.73
N CYS A 247 12.15 1.34 2.93
CA CYS A 247 12.72 0.67 1.76
C CYS A 247 13.29 1.66 0.74
N SER A 248 12.59 2.77 0.48
CA SER A 248 13.10 3.85 -0.39
C SER A 248 14.38 4.46 0.17
N MET A 249 14.39 4.79 1.47
CA MET A 249 15.56 5.36 2.14
C MET A 249 16.77 4.43 2.11
N ALA A 250 16.58 3.13 2.33
CA ALA A 250 17.65 2.14 2.26
C ALA A 250 18.26 2.06 0.85
N VAL A 251 17.42 2.04 -0.19
CA VAL A 251 17.87 2.07 -1.59
C VAL A 251 18.62 3.36 -1.91
N GLU A 252 18.07 4.51 -1.53
CA GLU A 252 18.68 5.84 -1.74
C GLU A 252 20.03 5.96 -1.04
N ALA A 253 20.12 5.57 0.24
CA ALA A 253 21.36 5.55 1.03
C ALA A 253 22.43 4.68 0.36
N ARG A 254 22.05 3.48 -0.09
CA ARG A 254 22.96 2.57 -0.80
C ARG A 254 23.44 3.15 -2.13
N GLU A 255 22.58 3.78 -2.91
CA GLU A 255 22.98 4.40 -4.17
C GLU A 255 23.87 5.62 -3.96
N ARG A 256 23.57 6.49 -2.97
CA ARG A 256 24.45 7.59 -2.54
C ARG A 256 25.83 7.09 -2.13
N TYR A 257 25.89 6.07 -1.27
CA TYR A 257 27.14 5.43 -0.85
C TYR A 257 27.95 4.92 -2.05
N ARG A 258 27.31 4.19 -2.98
CA ARG A 258 28.00 3.65 -4.17
C ARG A 258 28.47 4.76 -5.12
N GLN A 259 27.69 5.83 -5.27
CA GLN A 259 28.07 6.98 -6.10
C GLN A 259 29.28 7.71 -5.53
N ALA A 260 29.32 7.94 -4.22
CA ALA A 260 30.46 8.57 -3.55
C ALA A 260 31.76 7.78 -3.77
N ILE A 261 31.71 6.45 -3.63
CA ILE A 261 32.88 5.59 -3.90
C ILE A 261 33.25 5.60 -5.38
N ARG A 262 32.29 5.37 -6.28
CA ARG A 262 32.57 5.12 -7.70
C ARG A 262 32.95 6.39 -8.47
N PHE A 263 32.30 7.51 -8.16
CA PHE A 263 32.43 8.75 -8.93
C PHE A 263 33.03 9.89 -8.11
N GLY A 264 32.88 9.86 -6.79
CA GLY A 264 33.48 10.86 -5.89
C GLY A 264 34.93 10.58 -5.52
N GLY A 265 35.42 9.35 -5.73
CA GLY A 265 36.75 8.93 -5.28
C GLY A 265 36.88 8.82 -3.75
N CYS A 266 35.74 8.82 -3.05
CA CYS A 266 35.70 8.72 -1.59
C CYS A 266 36.16 7.34 -1.13
N ASN A 267 36.81 7.29 0.04
CA ASN A 267 36.95 6.04 0.78
C ASN A 267 35.62 5.65 1.45
N GLN A 268 35.57 4.48 2.11
CA GLN A 268 34.34 3.96 2.71
C GLN A 268 33.80 4.86 3.82
N ASP A 269 34.66 5.37 4.71
CA ASP A 269 34.23 6.22 5.83
C ASP A 269 33.70 7.56 5.33
N GLU A 270 34.37 8.17 4.35
CA GLU A 270 33.89 9.39 3.66
C GLU A 270 32.54 9.18 2.99
N ALA A 271 32.36 8.03 2.32
CA ALA A 271 31.09 7.69 1.68
C ALA A 271 29.95 7.51 2.70
N PHE A 272 30.22 6.92 3.87
CA PHE A 272 29.23 6.86 4.95
C PHE A 272 28.94 8.22 5.56
N GLN A 273 29.94 9.10 5.68
CA GLN A 273 29.75 10.44 6.19
C GLN A 273 28.80 11.25 5.29
N ILE A 274 28.92 11.14 3.97
CA ILE A 274 28.01 11.77 3.01
C ILE A 274 26.57 11.30 3.21
N VAL A 275 26.36 10.00 3.44
CA VAL A 275 25.02 9.46 3.72
C VAL A 275 24.51 9.91 5.09
N ALA A 276 25.40 10.01 6.09
CA ALA A 276 25.05 10.48 7.43
C ALA A 276 24.58 11.94 7.39
N GLU A 277 25.23 12.81 6.61
CA GLU A 277 24.81 14.21 6.43
C GLU A 277 23.40 14.32 5.84
N ASP A 278 23.04 13.48 4.87
CA ASP A 278 21.66 13.42 4.35
C ASP A 278 20.68 13.01 5.44
N ILE A 279 21.01 12.00 6.25
CA ILE A 279 20.17 11.53 7.36
C ILE A 279 19.98 12.62 8.42
N MET A 280 21.03 13.35 8.77
CA MET A 280 20.94 14.48 9.72
C MET A 280 19.91 15.49 9.23
N LEU A 281 19.93 15.83 7.93
CA LEU A 281 19.00 16.77 7.32
C LEU A 281 17.57 16.22 7.24
N ASP A 282 17.41 14.97 6.78
CA ASP A 282 16.11 14.39 6.47
C ASP A 282 15.36 13.88 7.72
N ALA A 283 16.06 13.20 8.61
CA ALA A 283 15.51 12.59 9.82
C ALA A 283 15.66 13.50 11.06
N ARG A 284 16.24 14.70 10.93
CA ARG A 284 16.50 15.65 12.03
C ARG A 284 17.26 14.98 13.16
N VAL A 285 18.38 14.38 12.79
CA VAL A 285 19.34 13.76 13.71
C VAL A 285 20.47 14.76 13.93
N ASP A 286 20.52 15.36 15.12
CA ASP A 286 21.54 16.38 15.43
C ASP A 286 22.90 15.77 15.80
N ASP A 287 22.91 14.52 16.27
CA ASP A 287 24.12 13.81 16.66
C ASP A 287 24.76 13.10 15.46
N ALA A 288 26.02 13.47 15.16
CA ALA A 288 26.72 12.97 13.98
C ALA A 288 27.05 11.47 14.08
N ASP A 289 27.36 10.98 15.29
CA ASP A 289 27.67 9.56 15.52
C ASP A 289 26.41 8.69 15.37
N GLU A 290 25.28 9.15 15.89
CA GLU A 290 23.96 8.54 15.67
C GLU A 290 23.62 8.48 14.18
N ALA A 291 23.79 9.59 13.44
CA ALA A 291 23.51 9.64 12.01
C ALA A 291 24.43 8.69 11.22
N LEU A 292 25.70 8.58 11.59
CA LEU A 292 26.65 7.65 10.99
C LEU A 292 26.26 6.19 11.26
N CYS A 293 25.79 5.89 12.47
CA CYS A 293 25.27 4.57 12.81
C CYS A 293 24.06 4.19 11.94
N LEU A 294 23.10 5.11 11.79
CA LEU A 294 21.92 4.93 10.95
C LEU A 294 22.29 4.78 9.46
N ALA A 295 23.27 5.54 8.97
CA ALA A 295 23.78 5.42 7.60
C ALA A 295 24.33 4.02 7.31
N LYS A 296 25.18 3.51 8.21
CA LYS A 296 25.75 2.17 8.10
C LYS A 296 24.67 1.09 8.14
N TRP A 297 23.67 1.25 9.02
CA TRP A 297 22.54 0.35 9.11
C TRP A 297 21.70 0.34 7.82
N LEU A 298 21.32 1.50 7.28
CA LEU A 298 20.51 1.59 6.05
C LEU A 298 21.21 0.96 4.84
N VAL A 299 22.49 1.24 4.65
CA VAL A 299 23.27 0.65 3.55
C VAL A 299 23.35 -0.87 3.70
N SER A 300 23.60 -1.36 4.91
CA SER A 300 23.66 -2.80 5.19
C SER A 300 22.31 -3.48 4.98
N ASP A 301 21.21 -2.86 5.43
CA ASP A 301 19.85 -3.37 5.23
C ASP A 301 19.47 -3.45 3.75
N ALA A 302 19.84 -2.44 2.95
CA ALA A 302 19.63 -2.45 1.51
C ALA A 302 20.37 -3.60 0.81
N GLU A 303 21.59 -3.91 1.24
CA GLU A 303 22.37 -5.03 0.71
C GLU A 303 21.80 -6.39 1.10
N ARG A 304 21.33 -6.52 2.35
CA ARG A 304 20.61 -7.71 2.82
C ARG A 304 19.37 -7.97 1.95
N ARG A 305 18.48 -6.98 1.82
CA ARG A 305 17.23 -7.10 1.05
C ARG A 305 17.46 -7.44 -0.42
N ARG A 306 18.48 -6.83 -1.03
CA ARG A 306 18.87 -7.16 -2.41
C ARG A 306 19.33 -8.61 -2.54
N SER A 307 20.04 -9.13 -1.55
CA SER A 307 20.53 -10.51 -1.54
C SER A 307 19.37 -11.49 -1.38
N GLU A 308 18.41 -11.19 -0.50
CA GLU A 308 17.18 -11.96 -0.31
C GLU A 308 16.34 -12.00 -1.60
N MET A 309 16.10 -10.85 -2.23
CA MET A 309 15.35 -10.76 -3.49
C MET A 309 16.01 -11.56 -4.63
N ASN A 310 17.34 -11.52 -4.71
CA ASN A 310 18.07 -12.33 -5.70
C ASN A 310 17.95 -13.84 -5.42
N ALA A 311 17.92 -14.24 -4.15
CA ALA A 311 17.75 -15.64 -3.76
C ALA A 311 16.34 -16.15 -4.08
N GLU A 312 15.30 -15.34 -3.87
CA GLU A 312 13.91 -15.69 -4.21
C GLU A 312 13.72 -15.88 -5.72
N VAL A 313 14.31 -15.02 -6.56
CA VAL A 313 14.23 -15.13 -8.03
C VAL A 313 14.90 -16.41 -8.56
N VAL A 314 15.88 -16.96 -7.85
CA VAL A 314 16.54 -18.23 -8.23
C VAL A 314 15.70 -19.46 -7.86
N LEU A 315 14.78 -19.32 -6.90
CA LEU A 315 13.94 -20.41 -6.39
C LEU A 315 12.52 -20.44 -6.98
N SER A 316 12.13 -19.42 -7.76
CA SER A 316 10.81 -19.28 -8.41
C SER A 316 10.86 -19.59 -9.91
#